data_AF-A0A9E3N9K9-F1
#
_entry.id   AF-A0A9E3N9K9-F1
#
_cell.length_a   1.000
_cell.length_b   1.000
_cell.length_c   1.000
_cell.angle_alpha   90.00
_cell.angle_beta   90.00
_cell.angle_gamma   90.00
#
_symmetry.space_group_name_H-M   'P 1'
#
loop_
_entity.id
_entity.type
_entity.pdbx_description
1 polymer ?
#
loop_
_entity_poly.entity_id
_entity_poly.type
_entity_poly.pdbx_seq_one_letter_code
_entity_poly.pdbx_strand_id
1 'polypeptide(L)'
;VDVQTVGELANASVDVARIRGLQAVARPIGPAAIELRTTPLDPDGRAKLTQAVRTDVPALKRLVLRDDMPPPEDVPLKTVADATKKVSTVVAGDPAYIQTVDGARYFTGAIMPSGHRLIGIVGNTVMLEKNGRQTQLKF
;
A
#
# COMPACT_ATOMS: atom_id res chain seq x y z
N VAL A 1 13.32 23.37 -25.41
CA VAL A 1 13.68 22.99 -24.03
C VAL A 1 12.39 22.77 -23.30
N ASP A 2 12.08 21.52 -22.95
CA ASP A 2 10.89 21.20 -22.16
C ASP A 2 11.13 21.73 -20.73
N VAL A 3 10.39 22.76 -20.32
CA VAL A 3 10.54 23.36 -19.00
C VAL A 3 9.66 22.56 -18.05
N GLN A 4 10.22 21.48 -17.48
CA GLN A 4 9.53 20.74 -16.44
C GLN A 4 9.39 21.61 -15.19
N THR A 5 8.17 21.77 -14.74
CA THR A 5 7.87 22.48 -13.50
C THR A 5 8.30 21.65 -12.29
N VAL A 6 8.58 22.31 -11.16
CA VAL A 6 8.98 21.61 -9.93
C VAL A 6 7.90 20.62 -9.43
N GLY A 7 6.63 20.88 -9.73
CA GLY A 7 5.53 19.96 -9.44
C GLY A 7 5.61 18.68 -10.27
N GLU A 8 5.99 18.79 -11.55
CA GLU A 8 6.20 17.62 -12.42
C GLU A 8 7.41 16.79 -11.97
N LEU A 9 8.49 17.44 -11.52
CA LEU A 9 9.65 16.74 -10.94
C LEU A 9 9.27 15.97 -9.66
N ALA A 10 8.42 16.55 -8.82
CA ALA A 10 7.90 15.88 -7.63
C ALA A 10 7.06 14.66 -7.99
N ASN A 11 6.12 14.79 -8.95
CA ASN A 11 5.29 13.68 -9.42
C ASN A 11 6.12 12.57 -10.06
N ALA A 12 7.10 12.91 -10.91
CA ALA A 12 8.00 11.94 -11.52
C ALA A 12 8.80 11.15 -10.45
N SER A 13 9.27 11.84 -9.41
CA SER A 13 10.00 11.18 -8.31
C SER A 13 9.12 10.23 -7.49
N VAL A 14 7.84 10.53 -7.32
CA VAL A 14 6.86 9.63 -6.70
C VAL A 14 6.61 8.41 -7.57
N ASP A 15 6.51 8.59 -8.88
CA ASP A 15 6.27 7.50 -9.83
C ASP A 15 7.41 6.46 -9.80
N VAL A 16 8.67 6.92 -9.80
CA VAL A 16 9.86 6.07 -9.65
C VAL A 16 9.80 5.23 -8.37
N ALA A 17 9.33 5.80 -7.25
CA ALA A 17 9.17 5.07 -6.00
C ALA A 17 8.05 4.03 -6.10
N ARG A 18 6.92 4.37 -6.74
CA ARG A 18 5.78 3.45 -6.93
C ARG A 18 6.11 2.24 -7.81
N ILE A 19 6.88 2.44 -8.89
CA ILE A 19 7.36 1.34 -9.75
C ILE A 19 8.13 0.30 -8.93
N ARG A 20 8.75 0.73 -7.83
CA ARG A 20 9.52 -0.12 -6.91
C ARG A 20 8.69 -0.65 -5.73
N GLY A 21 7.37 -0.47 -5.76
CA GLY A 21 6.45 -0.92 -4.72
C GLY A 21 6.47 -0.07 -3.44
N LEU A 22 7.08 1.12 -3.47
CA LEU A 22 7.17 2.00 -2.32
C LEU A 22 6.04 3.01 -2.33
N GLN A 23 5.43 3.24 -1.16
CA GLN A 23 4.59 4.41 -0.99
C GLN A 23 5.48 5.63 -0.80
N ALA A 24 5.16 6.69 -1.53
CA ALA A 24 5.93 7.91 -1.53
C ALA A 24 5.03 9.14 -1.73
N VAL A 25 5.43 10.23 -1.10
CA VAL A 25 4.94 11.58 -1.38
C VAL A 25 6.14 12.48 -1.61
N ALA A 26 6.04 13.38 -2.59
CA ALA A 26 7.08 14.38 -2.83
C ALA A 26 6.52 15.77 -2.64
N ARG A 27 7.33 16.65 -2.06
CA ARG A 27 7.02 18.09 -1.98
C ARG A 27 8.17 18.92 -2.55
N PRO A 28 7.88 19.96 -3.34
CA PRO A 28 8.87 20.96 -3.72
C PRO A 28 9.49 21.63 -2.49
N ILE A 29 10.82 21.77 -2.48
CA ILE A 29 11.56 22.51 -1.44
C ILE A 29 12.45 23.61 -2.03
N GLY A 30 12.41 23.80 -3.35
CA GLY A 30 13.16 24.83 -4.05
C GLY A 30 13.21 24.59 -5.57
N PRO A 31 13.92 25.44 -6.32
CA PRO A 31 14.06 25.28 -7.77
C PRO A 31 14.80 23.97 -8.09
N ALA A 32 14.15 23.09 -8.85
CA ALA A 32 14.65 21.75 -9.15
C ALA A 32 15.09 20.96 -7.90
N ALA A 33 14.41 21.19 -6.77
CA ALA A 33 14.70 20.56 -5.50
C ALA A 33 13.41 20.02 -4.86
N ILE A 34 13.43 18.75 -4.46
CA ILE A 34 12.30 18.10 -3.82
C ILE A 34 12.72 17.37 -2.53
N GLU A 35 11.77 17.26 -1.61
CA GLU A 35 11.81 16.28 -0.54
C GLU A 35 10.90 15.11 -0.92
N LEU A 36 11.45 13.91 -0.98
CA LEU A 36 10.72 12.66 -1.17
C LEU A 36 10.61 11.96 0.18
N ARG A 37 9.39 11.72 0.63
CA ARG A 37 9.11 10.94 1.84
C ARG A 37 8.57 9.57 1.46
N THR A 38 9.14 8.52 2.02
CA THR A 38 8.75 7.12 1.79
C THR A 38 8.53 6.37 3.09
N THR A 39 7.95 5.17 2.99
CA THR A 39 7.99 4.18 4.07
C THR A 39 9.43 3.83 4.47
N PRO A 40 9.67 3.20 5.63
CA PRO A 40 11.01 2.80 6.08
C PRO A 40 11.71 1.94 5.03
N LEU A 41 13.00 2.20 4.82
CA LEU A 41 13.86 1.54 3.85
C LEU A 41 15.16 1.08 4.51
N ASP A 42 15.64 -0.10 4.16
CA ASP A 42 17.01 -0.50 4.46
C ASP A 42 18.03 0.38 3.70
N PRO A 43 19.29 0.49 4.17
CA PRO A 43 20.31 1.34 3.55
C PRO A 43 20.53 1.09 2.04
N ASP A 44 20.45 -0.18 1.61
CA ASP A 44 20.56 -0.57 0.21
C ASP A 44 19.36 -0.10 -0.63
N GLY A 45 18.15 -0.23 -0.09
CA GLY A 45 16.92 0.28 -0.71
C GLY A 45 16.93 1.80 -0.86
N ARG A 46 17.44 2.51 0.16
CA ARG A 46 17.62 3.96 0.15
C ARG A 46 18.60 4.40 -0.95
N ALA A 47 19.74 3.72 -1.08
CA ALA A 47 20.72 4.01 -2.13
C ALA A 47 20.16 3.75 -3.54
N LYS A 48 19.48 2.61 -3.73
CA LYS A 48 18.84 2.24 -5.00
C LYS A 48 17.75 3.23 -5.42
N LEU A 49 16.90 3.65 -4.50
CA LEU A 49 15.86 4.65 -4.78
C LEU A 49 16.48 6.00 -5.15
N THR A 50 17.51 6.44 -4.41
CA THR A 50 18.21 7.69 -4.70
C THR A 50 18.84 7.68 -6.09
N GLN A 51 19.47 6.57 -6.48
CA GLN A 51 20.07 6.42 -7.80
C GLN A 51 18.99 6.39 -8.90
N ALA A 52 17.89 5.67 -8.68
CA ALA A 52 16.78 5.58 -9.63
C ALA A 52 16.18 6.96 -9.92
N VAL A 53 15.87 7.74 -8.87
CA VAL A 53 15.29 9.08 -9.03
C VAL A 53 16.25 9.99 -9.79
N ARG A 54 17.57 9.88 -9.58
CA ARG A 54 18.56 10.66 -10.35
C ARG A 54 18.62 10.26 -11.82
N THR A 55 18.47 8.98 -12.13
CA THR A 55 18.49 8.47 -13.51
C THR A 55 17.22 8.86 -14.26
N ASP A 56 16.05 8.67 -13.66
CA ASP A 56 14.75 8.89 -14.31
C ASP A 56 14.31 10.36 -14.27
N VAL A 57 14.82 11.16 -13.33
CA VAL A 57 14.50 12.59 -13.19
C VAL A 57 15.78 13.44 -13.29
N PRO A 58 16.45 13.48 -14.47
CA PRO A 58 17.75 14.15 -14.62
C PRO A 58 17.67 15.67 -14.43
N ALA A 59 16.49 16.27 -14.56
CA ALA A 59 16.25 17.68 -14.30
C ALA A 59 16.26 18.03 -12.79
N LEU A 60 16.20 17.04 -11.89
CA LEU A 60 16.25 17.24 -10.45
C LEU A 60 17.68 17.48 -9.97
N LYS A 61 17.95 18.68 -9.44
CA LYS A 61 19.27 19.06 -8.92
C LYS A 61 19.49 18.61 -7.48
N ARG A 62 18.43 18.58 -6.67
CA ARG A 62 18.52 18.22 -5.25
C ARG A 62 17.37 17.33 -4.80
N LEU A 63 17.72 16.18 -4.24
CA LEU A 63 16.80 15.23 -3.63
C LEU A 63 17.10 15.14 -2.12
N VAL A 64 16.10 15.38 -1.30
CA VAL A 64 16.13 15.06 0.13
C VAL A 64 15.21 13.86 0.36
N LEU A 65 15.80 12.70 0.68
CA LEU A 65 15.04 11.48 0.97
C LEU A 65 14.84 11.34 2.49
N ARG A 66 13.58 11.17 2.91
CA ARG A 66 13.22 10.77 4.27
C ARG A 66 12.36 9.51 4.23
N ASP A 67 12.73 8.51 4.99
CA ASP A 67 12.04 7.23 5.11
C ASP A 67 11.17 7.16 6.39
N ASP A 68 10.62 8.32 6.76
CA ASP A 68 9.86 8.56 7.99
C ASP A 68 8.33 8.56 7.77
N MET A 69 7.87 8.14 6.59
CA MET A 69 6.44 7.92 6.41
C MET A 69 6.06 6.70 7.25
N PRO A 70 4.95 6.74 8.00
CA PRO A 70 4.43 5.52 8.58
C PRO A 70 4.25 4.50 7.45
N PRO A 71 4.60 3.21 7.66
CA PRO A 71 4.15 2.18 6.74
C PRO A 71 2.64 2.38 6.56
N PRO A 72 2.09 2.18 5.34
CA PRO A 72 0.68 2.35 5.12
C PRO A 72 -0.06 1.71 6.27
N GLU A 73 -0.77 2.55 7.03
CA GLU A 73 -1.75 2.03 7.94
C GLU A 73 -2.63 1.14 7.06
N ASP A 74 -2.66 -0.15 7.38
CA ASP A 74 -3.69 -1.04 6.87
C ASP A 74 -4.97 -0.25 7.08
N VAL A 75 -5.58 0.22 5.99
CA VAL A 75 -6.82 0.99 6.05
C VAL A 75 -7.69 0.15 6.97
N PRO A 76 -8.01 0.63 8.19
CA PRO A 76 -8.57 -0.24 9.20
C PRO A 76 -9.82 -0.79 8.56
N LEU A 77 -9.81 -2.10 8.33
CA LEU A 77 -10.93 -2.78 7.72
C LEU A 77 -12.10 -2.46 8.65
N LYS A 78 -13.02 -1.60 8.20
CA LYS A 78 -14.21 -1.25 8.99
C LYS A 78 -15.26 -2.32 8.79
N THR A 79 -15.25 -2.93 7.62
CA THR A 79 -16.20 -3.94 7.20
C THR A 79 -15.49 -5.08 6.46
N VAL A 80 -16.14 -6.24 6.38
CA VAL A 80 -15.62 -7.38 5.60
C VAL A 80 -15.48 -7.00 4.12
N ALA A 81 -16.29 -6.04 3.64
CA ALA A 81 -16.20 -5.46 2.30
C ALA A 81 -14.93 -4.63 2.04
N ASP A 82 -14.19 -4.22 3.06
CA ASP A 82 -12.85 -3.64 2.88
C ASP A 82 -11.80 -4.77 2.71
N ALA A 83 -12.05 -5.96 3.26
CA ALA A 83 -11.10 -7.08 3.27
C ALA A 83 -11.01 -7.78 1.92
N THR A 84 -12.04 -7.66 1.09
CA THR A 84 -12.00 -8.06 -0.32
C THR A 84 -12.49 -6.89 -1.14
N LYS A 85 -11.92 -6.63 -2.32
CA LYS A 85 -12.34 -5.51 -3.17
C LYS A 85 -13.85 -5.49 -3.51
N LYS A 86 -14.58 -6.59 -3.26
CA LYS A 86 -16.03 -6.73 -3.48
C LYS A 86 -16.63 -7.86 -2.61
N VAL A 87 -16.87 -7.69 -1.31
CA VAL A 87 -17.63 -8.72 -0.55
C VAL A 87 -19.11 -8.61 -0.87
N SER A 88 -19.74 -9.74 -1.19
CA SER A 88 -21.19 -9.82 -1.40
C SER A 88 -21.91 -10.36 -0.17
N THR A 89 -21.37 -11.40 0.48
CA THR A 89 -22.04 -12.09 1.60
C THR A 89 -21.02 -12.82 2.48
N VAL A 90 -21.24 -12.82 3.79
CA VAL A 90 -20.53 -13.68 4.73
C VAL A 90 -21.48 -14.79 5.19
N VAL A 91 -21.05 -16.04 5.05
CA VAL A 91 -21.84 -17.20 5.47
C VAL A 91 -21.18 -17.79 6.71
N ALA A 92 -21.78 -17.52 7.86
CA ALA A 92 -21.47 -18.18 9.13
C ALA A 92 -22.27 -19.50 9.21
N GLY A 93 -21.78 -20.53 8.51
CA GLY A 93 -22.34 -21.89 8.52
C GLY A 93 -21.22 -22.92 8.61
N ASP A 94 -21.54 -24.21 8.48
CA ASP A 94 -20.54 -25.25 8.27
C ASP A 94 -20.69 -25.82 6.85
N PRO A 95 -19.75 -25.54 5.93
CA PRO A 95 -18.52 -24.77 6.11
C PRO A 95 -18.75 -23.25 6.07
N ALA A 96 -17.96 -22.50 6.86
CA ALA A 96 -18.01 -21.04 6.87
C ALA A 96 -17.15 -20.47 5.73
N TYR A 97 -17.68 -19.48 5.00
CA TYR A 97 -16.97 -18.85 3.90
C TYR A 97 -17.38 -17.39 3.66
N ILE A 98 -16.48 -16.65 3.02
CA ILE A 98 -16.74 -15.32 2.47
C ILE A 98 -16.95 -15.46 0.97
N GLN A 99 -18.07 -14.95 0.48
CA GLN A 99 -18.36 -14.89 -0.95
C GLN A 99 -18.18 -13.46 -1.47
N THR A 100 -17.37 -13.31 -2.52
CA THR A 100 -17.20 -12.05 -3.24
C THR A 100 -18.28 -11.86 -4.28
N VAL A 101 -18.46 -10.62 -4.73
CA VAL A 101 -19.43 -10.25 -5.79
C VAL A 101 -19.13 -10.97 -7.10
N ASP A 102 -17.85 -11.24 -7.38
CA ASP A 102 -17.42 -12.01 -8.55
C ASP A 102 -17.65 -13.53 -8.38
N GLY A 103 -18.30 -13.97 -7.29
CA GLY A 103 -18.67 -15.37 -7.02
C GLY A 103 -17.57 -16.22 -6.38
N ALA A 104 -16.39 -15.64 -6.08
CA ALA A 104 -15.31 -16.39 -5.46
C ALA A 104 -15.61 -16.66 -3.98
N ARG A 105 -15.26 -17.87 -3.52
CA ARG A 105 -15.48 -18.33 -2.14
C ARG A 105 -14.15 -18.50 -1.42
N TYR A 106 -13.98 -17.78 -0.32
CA TYR A 106 -12.81 -17.85 0.54
C TYR A 106 -13.15 -18.59 1.82
N PHE A 107 -12.43 -19.68 2.06
CA PHE A 107 -12.53 -20.51 3.26
C PHE A 107 -11.39 -20.17 4.24
N THR A 108 -11.52 -20.63 5.48
CA THR A 108 -10.46 -20.51 6.49
C THR A 108 -9.13 -21.02 5.93
N GLY A 109 -8.08 -20.22 6.08
CA GLY A 109 -6.75 -20.43 5.54
C GLY A 109 -6.47 -19.68 4.23
N ALA A 110 -7.49 -19.22 3.51
CA ALA A 110 -7.33 -18.56 2.21
C ALA A 110 -6.77 -17.12 2.33
N ILE A 111 -5.96 -16.72 1.35
CA ILE A 111 -5.44 -15.35 1.22
C ILE A 111 -6.38 -14.54 0.32
N MET A 112 -6.87 -13.43 0.85
CA MET A 112 -7.73 -12.49 0.16
C MET A 112 -6.92 -11.53 -0.72
N PRO A 113 -7.55 -10.87 -1.73
CA PRO A 113 -6.88 -9.90 -2.58
C PRO A 113 -6.27 -8.70 -1.84
N SER A 114 -6.71 -8.40 -0.62
CA SER A 114 -6.14 -7.37 0.25
C SER A 114 -4.83 -7.79 0.94
N GLY A 115 -4.41 -9.04 0.74
CA GLY A 115 -3.27 -9.68 1.41
C GLY A 115 -3.59 -10.26 2.79
N HIS A 116 -4.84 -10.18 3.25
CA HIS A 116 -5.27 -10.76 4.53
C HIS A 116 -5.57 -12.25 4.39
N ARG A 117 -5.15 -13.04 5.38
CA ARG A 117 -5.52 -14.45 5.53
C ARG A 117 -6.80 -14.56 6.34
N LEU A 118 -7.78 -15.30 5.85
CA LEU A 118 -8.95 -15.69 6.64
C LEU A 118 -8.52 -16.70 7.71
N ILE A 119 -8.57 -16.32 8.98
CA ILE A 119 -8.22 -17.23 10.10
C ILE A 119 -9.46 -17.81 10.78
N GLY A 120 -10.62 -17.21 10.60
CA GLY A 120 -11.88 -17.81 11.03
C GLY A 120 -13.10 -16.92 10.84
N ILE A 121 -14.27 -17.52 10.93
CA ILE A 121 -15.56 -16.83 10.99
C ILE A 121 -16.28 -17.42 12.20
N VAL A 122 -16.50 -16.60 13.23
CA VAL A 122 -17.12 -17.01 14.50
C VAL A 122 -18.31 -16.10 14.77
N GLY A 123 -19.52 -16.67 14.71
CA GLY A 123 -20.76 -15.91 14.80
C GLY A 123 -20.82 -14.80 13.75
N ASN A 124 -20.94 -13.55 14.20
CA ASN A 124 -20.96 -12.35 13.35
C ASN A 124 -19.58 -11.69 13.20
N THR A 125 -18.49 -12.41 13.50
CA THR A 125 -17.12 -11.87 13.45
C THR A 125 -16.27 -12.64 12.45
N VAL A 126 -15.67 -11.93 11.50
CA VAL A 126 -14.61 -12.43 10.64
C VAL A 126 -13.27 -12.08 11.26
N MET A 127 -12.41 -13.08 11.39
CA MET A 127 -11.05 -12.91 11.84
C MET A 127 -10.10 -12.97 10.64
N LEU A 128 -9.25 -11.96 10.53
CA LEU A 128 -8.28 -11.81 9.46
C LEU A 128 -6.89 -11.63 10.05
N GLU A 129 -5.87 -12.18 9.40
CA GLU A 129 -4.47 -11.99 9.77
C GLU A 129 -3.71 -11.38 8.60
N LYS A 130 -2.85 -10.40 8.88
CA LYS A 130 -1.88 -9.90 7.90
C LYS A 130 -0.61 -9.50 8.62
N ASN A 131 0.53 -10.04 8.17
CA ASN A 131 1.85 -9.80 8.77
C ASN A 131 1.87 -10.00 10.30
N GLY A 132 1.17 -11.02 10.81
CA GLY A 132 1.09 -11.33 12.24
C GLY A 132 0.15 -10.44 13.06
N ARG A 133 -0.51 -9.45 12.44
CA ARG A 133 -1.56 -8.65 13.09
C ARG A 133 -2.94 -9.23 12.77
N GLN A 134 -3.71 -9.50 13.83
CA GLN A 134 -5.08 -9.95 13.69
C GLN A 134 -6.04 -8.77 13.67
N THR A 135 -7.00 -8.81 12.75
CA THR A 135 -8.08 -7.85 12.58
C THR A 135 -9.40 -8.57 12.71
N GLN A 136 -10.29 -8.05 13.56
CA GLN A 136 -11.63 -8.60 13.76
C GLN A 136 -12.65 -7.67 13.13
N LEU A 137 -13.51 -8.23 12.29
CA LEU A 137 -14.55 -7.49 11.59
C LEU A 137 -15.91 -8.02 11.95
N LYS A 138 -16.77 -7.13 12.43
CA LYS A 138 -18.18 -7.44 12.64
C LYS A 138 -18.97 -7.16 11.36
N PHE A 139 -19.95 -7.99 11.06
CA PHE A 139 -20.87 -7.83 9.93
C PHE A 139 -22.31 -8.16 10.32
#